data_AF-A0A2T0KWM0-F1
#
_entry.id   AF-A0A2T0KWM0-F1
#
_cell.length_a   1.000
_cell.length_b   1.000
_cell.length_c   1.000
_cell.angle_alpha   90.00
_cell.angle_beta   90.00
_cell.angle_gamma   90.00
#
_symmetry.space_group_name_H-M   'P 1'
#
loop_
_entity.id
_entity.type
_entity.pdbx_description
1 polymer ?
#
loop_
_entity_poly.entity_id
_entity_poly.type
_entity_poly.pdbx_seq_one_letter_code
_entity_poly.pdbx_strand_id
1 'polypeptide(L)'
;MTLPTSYATVEIESLAAALGEDPLAHLENLCPDDLVLIGAFIQASNFIEFNLRRSVSLFVHAGLVPQKKRIVPSDLVKMAVTAVSRMDPAVEDIPGTVGRLDELEFRRPFRNLFAHWAAKRIRGHDALYLMSCDGRDAEQVMIGEIDRSHGGFAIILLPDVRGLVKHIAQYESWLAQKTADWYVRYSR
;
A
#
# COMPACT_ATOMS: atom_id res chain seq x y z
N MET A 1 12.85 18.71 -2.25
CA MET A 1 13.36 17.34 -2.17
C MET A 1 12.79 16.73 -0.90
N THR A 2 11.85 15.80 -1.02
CA THR A 2 11.29 15.12 0.15
C THR A 2 10.96 13.70 -0.26
N LEU A 3 11.68 12.75 0.32
CA LEU A 3 11.29 11.34 0.33
C LEU A 3 10.20 11.20 1.41
N PRO A 4 9.33 10.18 1.37
CA PRO A 4 8.53 9.87 2.55
C PRO A 4 9.47 9.58 3.72
N THR A 5 9.31 10.28 4.84
CA THR A 5 10.24 10.29 5.99
C THR A 5 10.55 8.90 6.55
N SER A 6 9.65 7.93 6.35
CA SER A 6 9.79 6.57 6.82
C SER A 6 10.80 5.70 6.06
N TYR A 7 11.42 6.19 4.99
CA TYR A 7 12.27 5.38 4.09
C TYR A 7 13.63 6.02 3.74
N ALA A 8 14.03 7.10 4.40
CA ALA A 8 15.36 7.67 4.21
C ALA A 8 16.42 6.71 4.78
N THR A 9 17.16 6.04 3.89
CA THR A 9 18.38 5.30 4.23
C THR A 9 19.59 6.03 3.67
N VAL A 10 20.77 5.79 4.25
CA VAL A 10 22.04 6.35 3.75
C VAL A 10 22.25 6.01 2.28
N GLU A 11 21.81 4.82 1.85
CA GLU A 11 21.89 4.39 0.45
C GLU A 11 20.96 5.22 -0.46
N ILE A 12 19.70 5.42 -0.05
CA ILE A 12 18.74 6.22 -0.81
C ILE A 12 19.18 7.69 -0.88
N GLU A 13 19.70 8.24 0.22
CA GLU A 13 20.25 9.60 0.25
C GLU A 13 21.46 9.75 -0.67
N SER A 14 22.36 8.76 -0.67
CA SER A 14 23.53 8.74 -1.56
C SER A 14 23.13 8.63 -3.03
N LEU A 15 22.12 7.81 -3.34
CA LEU A 15 21.55 7.70 -4.69
C LEU A 15 20.90 9.01 -5.13
N ALA A 16 20.09 9.62 -4.27
CA ALA A 16 19.45 10.92 -4.55
C ALA A 16 20.50 12.01 -4.82
N ALA A 17 21.57 12.05 -4.01
CA ALA A 17 22.68 12.98 -4.22
C ALA A 17 23.42 12.72 -5.54
N ALA A 18 23.65 11.44 -5.90
CA ALA A 18 24.33 11.08 -7.15
C ALA A 18 23.53 11.43 -8.42
N LEU A 19 22.21 11.52 -8.33
CA LEU A 19 21.35 11.93 -9.45
C LEU A 19 21.43 13.42 -9.77
N GLY A 20 21.89 14.24 -8.82
CA GLY A 20 22.12 15.68 -9.03
C GLY A 20 20.89 16.45 -9.50
N GLU A 21 21.11 17.45 -10.35
CA GLU A 21 20.06 18.37 -10.83
C GLU A 21 19.25 17.83 -12.02
N ASP A 22 19.78 16.86 -12.78
CA ASP A 22 19.09 16.23 -13.91
C ASP A 22 18.93 14.73 -13.70
N PRO A 23 18.01 14.31 -12.81
CA PRO A 23 17.78 12.90 -12.53
C PRO A 23 17.34 12.13 -13.79
N LEU A 24 16.67 12.78 -14.76
CA LEU A 24 16.10 12.12 -15.94
C LEU A 24 17.17 11.54 -16.87
N ALA A 25 18.34 12.17 -16.96
CA ALA A 25 19.47 11.67 -17.76
C ALA A 25 20.02 10.32 -17.26
N HIS A 26 19.80 10.02 -15.98
CA HIS A 26 20.25 8.82 -15.29
C HIS A 26 19.21 7.70 -15.24
N LEU A 27 18.04 7.89 -15.87
CA LEU A 27 16.97 6.90 -15.87
C LEU A 27 17.01 6.01 -17.12
N GLU A 28 16.43 4.83 -16.96
CA GLU A 28 16.18 3.87 -18.04
C GLU A 28 14.79 3.25 -17.90
N ASN A 29 14.33 2.60 -18.98
CA ASN A 29 13.04 1.91 -18.97
C ASN A 29 13.05 0.77 -17.95
N LEU A 30 11.88 0.52 -17.36
CA LEU A 30 11.65 -0.67 -16.53
C LEU A 30 11.93 -1.92 -17.36
N CYS A 31 12.64 -2.87 -16.77
CA CYS A 31 12.79 -4.19 -17.38
C CYS A 31 11.54 -5.06 -17.11
N PRO A 32 11.37 -6.19 -17.81
CA PRO A 32 10.24 -7.09 -17.57
C PRO A 32 10.09 -7.53 -16.11
N ASP A 33 11.20 -7.80 -15.42
CA ASP A 33 11.17 -8.22 -14.01
C ASP A 33 10.65 -7.11 -13.08
N ASP A 34 11.01 -5.85 -13.36
CA ASP A 34 10.52 -4.68 -12.60
C ASP A 34 8.99 -4.55 -12.76
N LEU A 35 8.50 -4.72 -14.00
CA LEU A 35 7.07 -4.70 -14.30
C LEU A 35 6.32 -5.84 -13.61
N VAL A 36 6.91 -7.03 -13.55
CA VAL A 36 6.34 -8.18 -12.82
C VAL A 36 6.24 -7.90 -11.33
N LEU A 37 7.27 -7.32 -10.71
CA LEU A 37 7.26 -6.97 -9.29
C LEU A 37 6.18 -5.94 -8.95
N ILE A 38 6.13 -4.85 -9.72
CA ILE A 38 5.13 -3.79 -9.57
C ILE A 38 3.72 -4.36 -9.77
N GLY A 39 3.52 -5.12 -10.84
CA GLY A 39 2.24 -5.75 -11.16
C GLY A 39 1.76 -6.71 -10.06
N ALA A 40 2.66 -7.57 -9.56
CA ALA A 40 2.35 -8.51 -8.49
C ALA A 40 1.90 -7.78 -7.22
N PHE A 41 2.61 -6.73 -6.81
CA PHE A 41 2.25 -5.96 -5.62
C PHE A 41 0.89 -5.25 -5.76
N ILE A 42 0.63 -4.64 -6.93
CA ILE A 42 -0.64 -3.96 -7.21
C ILE A 42 -1.79 -4.97 -7.18
N GLN A 43 -1.64 -6.14 -7.83
CA GLN A 43 -2.71 -7.14 -7.89
C GLN A 43 -3.01 -7.75 -6.51
N ALA A 44 -1.98 -8.06 -5.73
CA ALA A 44 -2.15 -8.51 -4.34
C ALA A 44 -2.95 -7.49 -3.51
N SER A 45 -2.57 -6.21 -3.62
CA SER A 45 -3.27 -5.12 -2.93
C SER A 45 -4.72 -4.95 -3.38
N ASN A 46 -5.00 -5.11 -4.68
CA ASN A 46 -6.36 -5.04 -5.22
C ASN A 46 -7.22 -6.20 -4.68
N PHE A 47 -6.68 -7.41 -4.58
CA PHE A 47 -7.41 -8.55 -4.03
C PHE A 47 -7.65 -8.41 -2.52
N ILE A 48 -6.70 -7.84 -1.78
CA ILE A 48 -6.89 -7.43 -0.38
C ILE A 48 -8.05 -6.43 -0.26
N GLU A 49 -8.05 -5.36 -1.07
CA GLU A 49 -9.11 -4.35 -1.04
C GLU A 49 -10.48 -4.96 -1.34
N PHE A 50 -10.56 -5.85 -2.32
CA PHE A 50 -11.78 -6.59 -2.65
C PHE A 50 -12.31 -7.39 -1.46
N ASN A 51 -11.44 -8.14 -0.77
CA ASN A 51 -11.82 -8.93 0.40
C ASN A 51 -12.19 -8.05 1.61
N LEU A 52 -11.51 -6.92 1.82
CA LEU A 52 -11.91 -5.93 2.83
C LEU A 52 -13.31 -5.37 2.54
N ARG A 53 -13.61 -5.01 1.28
CA ARG A 53 -14.95 -4.53 0.90
C ARG A 53 -16.03 -5.56 1.21
N ARG A 54 -15.80 -6.82 0.83
CA ARG A 54 -16.73 -7.92 1.14
C ARG A 54 -16.93 -8.09 2.64
N SER A 55 -15.85 -8.08 3.40
CA SER A 55 -15.88 -8.19 4.86
C SER A 55 -16.66 -7.05 5.50
N VAL A 56 -16.39 -5.80 5.10
CA VAL A 56 -17.14 -4.62 5.58
C VAL A 56 -18.62 -4.71 5.24
N SER A 57 -18.99 -5.15 4.04
CA SER A 57 -20.40 -5.37 3.68
C SER A 57 -21.08 -6.39 4.60
N LEU A 58 -20.39 -7.49 4.95
CA LEU A 58 -20.89 -8.48 5.91
C LEU A 58 -21.03 -7.89 7.31
N PHE A 59 -20.06 -7.12 7.77
CA PHE A 59 -20.10 -6.50 9.09
C PHE A 59 -21.20 -5.44 9.22
N VAL A 60 -21.49 -4.70 8.15
CA VAL A 60 -22.64 -3.79 8.10
C VAL A 60 -23.94 -4.59 8.20
N HIS A 61 -24.06 -5.68 7.44
CA HIS A 61 -25.25 -6.55 7.47
C HIS A 61 -25.50 -7.13 8.87
N ALA A 62 -24.46 -7.62 9.54
CA ALA A 62 -24.54 -8.17 10.89
C ALA A 62 -24.63 -7.10 12.01
N GLY A 63 -24.72 -5.81 11.67
CA GLY A 63 -24.83 -4.72 12.64
C GLY A 63 -23.56 -4.44 13.46
N LEU A 64 -22.42 -5.05 13.11
CA LEU A 64 -21.14 -4.83 13.80
C LEU A 64 -20.58 -3.42 13.52
N VAL A 65 -20.88 -2.84 12.36
CA VAL A 65 -20.51 -1.46 12.02
C VAL A 65 -21.69 -0.72 11.38
N PRO A 66 -21.78 0.61 11.57
CA PRO A 66 -22.87 1.38 10.98
C PRO A 66 -22.74 1.45 9.46
N GLN A 67 -23.89 1.46 8.78
CA GLN A 67 -23.94 1.72 7.35
C GLN A 67 -23.48 3.17 7.05
N LYS A 68 -22.55 3.30 6.10
CA LYS A 68 -22.14 4.61 5.56
C LYS A 68 -22.74 4.80 4.16
N LYS A 69 -23.12 6.04 3.82
CA LYS A 69 -23.61 6.41 2.47
C LYS A 69 -22.58 6.14 1.38
N ARG A 70 -21.29 6.33 1.68
CA ARG A 70 -20.16 6.07 0.79
C ARG A 70 -19.01 5.49 1.60
N ILE A 71 -18.44 4.38 1.12
CA ILE A 71 -17.26 3.74 1.70
C ILE A 71 -16.11 3.93 0.71
N VAL A 72 -15.14 4.77 1.09
CA VAL A 72 -13.93 4.99 0.30
C VAL A 72 -12.85 3.96 0.70
N PRO A 73 -11.85 3.65 -0.17
CA PRO A 73 -10.82 2.65 0.15
C PRO A 73 -10.14 2.85 1.52
N SER A 74 -9.87 4.11 1.90
CA SER A 74 -9.25 4.47 3.18
C SER A 74 -10.10 4.17 4.42
N ASP A 75 -11.41 3.94 4.26
CA ASP A 75 -12.29 3.58 5.37
C ASP A 75 -12.24 2.08 5.69
N LEU A 76 -11.80 1.25 4.76
CA LEU A 76 -12.03 -0.20 4.79
C LEU A 76 -11.35 -0.88 5.99
N VAL A 77 -10.07 -0.61 6.20
CA VAL A 77 -9.33 -1.18 7.35
C VAL A 77 -9.94 -0.68 8.66
N LYS A 78 -10.18 0.63 8.79
CA LYS A 78 -10.77 1.21 10.00
C LYS A 78 -12.13 0.58 10.34
N MET A 79 -12.98 0.35 9.34
CA MET A 79 -14.27 -0.30 9.53
C MET A 79 -14.10 -1.78 9.90
N ALA A 80 -13.19 -2.51 9.26
CA ALA A 80 -12.88 -3.89 9.61
C ALA A 80 -12.36 -4.01 11.07
N VAL A 81 -11.43 -3.15 11.48
CA VAL A 81 -10.94 -3.08 12.87
C VAL A 81 -12.07 -2.80 13.84
N THR A 82 -12.94 -1.83 13.53
CA THR A 82 -14.10 -1.50 14.38
C THR A 82 -15.03 -2.71 14.55
N ALA A 83 -15.27 -3.48 13.47
CA ALA A 83 -16.09 -4.68 13.53
C ALA A 83 -15.42 -5.78 14.36
N VAL A 84 -14.14 -6.07 14.12
CA VAL A 84 -13.37 -7.09 14.83
C VAL A 84 -13.32 -6.80 16.33
N SER A 85 -13.12 -5.55 16.74
CA SER A 85 -13.12 -5.16 18.16
C SER A 85 -14.48 -5.33 18.87
N ARG A 86 -15.56 -5.60 18.13
CA ARG A 86 -16.90 -5.89 18.67
C ARG A 86 -17.27 -7.37 18.59
N MET A 87 -16.40 -8.21 18.04
CA MET A 87 -16.62 -9.66 17.97
C MET A 87 -16.42 -10.32 19.34
N ASP A 88 -16.88 -11.55 19.46
CA ASP A 88 -16.66 -12.37 20.64
C ASP A 88 -15.17 -12.79 20.74
N PRO A 89 -14.43 -12.41 21.80
CA PRO A 89 -13.04 -12.78 21.98
C PRO A 89 -12.82 -14.30 22.21
N ALA A 90 -13.87 -15.06 22.54
CA ALA A 90 -13.79 -16.51 22.60
C ALA A 90 -13.69 -17.17 21.21
N VAL A 91 -14.07 -16.44 20.15
CA VAL A 91 -14.15 -16.96 18.77
C VAL A 91 -13.18 -16.22 17.84
N GLU A 92 -12.83 -14.97 18.14
CA GLU A 92 -11.92 -14.16 17.34
C GLU A 92 -10.66 -13.78 18.14
N ASP A 93 -9.48 -14.01 17.53
CA ASP A 93 -8.23 -13.41 17.99
C ASP A 93 -8.23 -11.91 17.61
N ILE A 94 -8.86 -11.10 18.46
CA ILE A 94 -9.01 -9.66 18.24
C ILE A 94 -7.64 -8.97 18.10
N PRO A 95 -6.68 -9.11 19.04
CA PRO A 95 -5.40 -8.42 18.93
C PRO A 95 -4.60 -8.83 17.70
N GLY A 96 -4.53 -10.13 17.39
CA GLY A 96 -3.78 -10.61 16.23
C GLY A 96 -4.42 -10.19 14.91
N THR A 97 -5.75 -10.17 14.84
CA THR A 97 -6.49 -9.73 13.64
C THR A 97 -6.36 -8.23 13.43
N VAL A 98 -6.51 -7.43 14.47
CA VAL A 98 -6.33 -5.96 14.39
C VAL A 98 -4.90 -5.62 13.97
N GLY A 99 -3.88 -6.23 14.58
CA GLY A 99 -2.49 -5.97 14.19
C GLY A 99 -2.20 -6.30 12.72
N ARG A 100 -2.81 -7.35 12.17
CA ARG A 100 -2.68 -7.67 10.74
C ARG A 100 -3.42 -6.69 9.84
N LEU A 101 -4.58 -6.20 10.26
CA LEU A 101 -5.32 -5.16 9.53
C LEU A 101 -4.56 -3.84 9.53
N ASP A 102 -3.96 -3.44 10.65
CA ASP A 102 -3.16 -2.22 10.77
C ASP A 102 -1.91 -2.27 9.89
N GLU A 103 -1.28 -3.45 9.78
CA GLU A 103 -0.17 -3.64 8.82
C GLU A 103 -0.62 -3.41 7.37
N LEU A 104 -1.81 -3.88 6.97
CA LEU A 104 -2.34 -3.62 5.63
C LEU A 104 -2.53 -2.11 5.37
N GLU A 105 -3.02 -1.37 6.37
CA GLU A 105 -3.18 0.09 6.26
C GLU A 105 -1.83 0.79 6.19
N PHE A 106 -0.85 0.35 6.99
CA PHE A 106 0.51 0.89 6.96
C PHE A 106 1.18 0.73 5.60
N ARG A 107 0.90 -0.36 4.87
CA ARG A 107 1.46 -0.62 3.53
C ARG A 107 0.68 0.03 2.38
N ARG A 108 -0.54 0.54 2.62
CA ARG A 108 -1.39 1.16 1.60
C ARG A 108 -0.70 2.28 0.79
N PRO A 109 0.15 3.16 1.37
CA PRO A 109 0.86 4.17 0.59
C PRO A 109 1.75 3.61 -0.53
N PHE A 110 2.38 2.45 -0.35
CA PHE A 110 3.18 1.82 -1.41
C PHE A 110 2.35 1.46 -2.63
N ARG A 111 1.11 1.01 -2.41
CA ARG A 111 0.21 0.69 -3.51
C ARG A 111 -0.12 1.96 -4.30
N ASN A 112 -0.33 3.08 -3.61
CA ASN A 112 -0.59 4.36 -4.26
C ASN A 112 0.62 4.87 -5.04
N LEU A 113 1.83 4.70 -4.51
CA LEU A 113 3.08 4.96 -5.24
C LEU A 113 3.11 4.18 -6.55
N PHE A 114 2.99 2.85 -6.50
CA PHE A 114 3.09 2.02 -7.70
C PHE A 114 1.92 2.16 -8.68
N ALA A 115 0.72 2.49 -8.20
CA ALA A 115 -0.47 2.58 -9.05
C ALA A 115 -0.61 3.93 -9.75
N HIS A 116 -0.09 5.01 -9.17
CA HIS A 116 -0.38 6.38 -9.64
C HIS A 116 0.86 7.16 -10.07
N TRP A 117 2.07 6.74 -9.66
CA TRP A 117 3.30 7.45 -10.02
C TRP A 117 3.92 6.86 -11.28
N ALA A 118 4.56 7.71 -12.08
CA ALA A 118 5.38 7.26 -13.20
C ALA A 118 6.67 6.64 -12.66
N ALA A 119 7.02 5.43 -13.10
CA ALA A 119 8.21 4.73 -12.63
C ALA A 119 9.24 4.52 -13.75
N LYS A 120 10.50 4.72 -13.40
CA LYS A 120 11.69 4.36 -14.20
C LYS A 120 12.72 3.67 -13.32
N ARG A 121 13.67 2.98 -13.94
CA ARG A 121 14.82 2.41 -13.24
C ARG A 121 15.96 3.43 -13.22
N ILE A 122 16.73 3.45 -12.14
CA ILE A 122 17.98 4.22 -12.06
C ILE A 122 19.09 3.40 -12.71
N ARG A 123 19.75 3.95 -13.73
CA ARG A 123 20.76 3.23 -14.52
C ARG A 123 21.91 2.73 -13.64
N GLY A 124 22.20 1.44 -13.73
CA GLY A 124 23.29 0.81 -12.97
C GLY A 124 22.96 0.51 -11.51
N HIS A 125 21.72 0.75 -11.07
CA HIS A 125 21.28 0.51 -9.70
C HIS A 125 20.05 -0.41 -9.66
N ASP A 126 19.92 -1.19 -8.58
CA ASP A 126 18.72 -2.00 -8.31
C ASP A 126 17.66 -1.17 -7.59
N ALA A 127 17.26 -0.05 -8.22
CA ALA A 127 16.39 0.96 -7.64
C ALA A 127 15.46 1.59 -8.68
N LEU A 128 14.26 1.96 -8.21
CA LEU A 128 13.24 2.67 -8.96
C LEU A 128 13.24 4.14 -8.59
N TYR A 129 13.04 4.98 -9.59
CA TYR A 129 12.71 6.39 -9.45
C TYR A 129 11.24 6.57 -9.83
N LEU A 130 10.42 6.93 -8.84
CA LEU A 130 9.01 7.21 -9.01
C LEU A 130 8.80 8.71 -9.02
N MET A 131 7.97 9.23 -9.91
CA MET A 131 7.71 10.67 -10.05
C MET A 131 6.23 10.97 -10.26
N SER A 132 5.75 12.07 -9.66
CA SER A 132 4.42 12.61 -9.91
C SER A 132 4.43 14.14 -9.86
N CYS A 133 3.57 14.77 -10.66
CA CYS A 133 3.28 16.19 -10.60
C CYS A 133 1.92 16.50 -9.94
N ASP A 134 1.15 15.49 -9.52
CA ASP A 134 -0.10 15.69 -8.78
C ASP A 134 0.19 15.81 -7.28
N GLY A 135 -0.10 16.99 -6.71
CA GLY A 135 0.07 17.24 -5.27
C GLY A 135 -0.78 16.31 -4.38
N ARG A 136 -1.92 15.82 -4.87
CA ARG A 136 -2.74 14.85 -4.11
C ARG A 136 -2.08 13.49 -4.00
N ASP A 137 -1.32 13.09 -5.02
CA ASP A 137 -0.57 11.84 -4.97
C ASP A 137 0.58 11.95 -3.96
N ALA A 138 1.20 13.13 -3.87
CA ALA A 138 2.24 13.45 -2.88
C ALA A 138 1.77 13.36 -1.43
N GLU A 139 0.61 13.95 -1.16
CA GLU A 139 -0.02 13.92 0.16
C GLU A 139 -0.33 12.47 0.57
N GLN A 140 -0.86 11.66 -0.35
CA GLN A 140 -1.21 10.26 -0.08
C GLN A 140 -0.02 9.35 0.23
N VAL A 141 1.19 9.75 -0.15
CA VAL A 141 2.42 8.97 0.08
C VAL A 141 3.35 9.65 1.08
N MET A 142 2.86 10.69 1.78
CA MET A 142 3.56 11.42 2.85
C MET A 142 4.91 12.05 2.42
N ILE A 143 4.99 12.51 1.17
CA ILE A 143 6.16 13.23 0.63
C ILE A 143 6.13 14.74 0.97
N GLY A 144 5.09 15.21 1.66
CA GLY A 144 4.92 16.64 1.95
C GLY A 144 4.50 17.44 0.71
N GLU A 145 4.46 18.76 0.81
CA GLU A 145 4.06 19.63 -0.30
C GLU A 145 5.10 19.57 -1.43
N ILE A 146 4.62 19.21 -2.62
CA ILE A 146 5.37 19.36 -3.86
C ILE A 146 5.11 20.78 -4.38
N ASP A 147 6.18 21.55 -4.61
CA ASP A 147 6.10 22.80 -5.36
C ASP A 147 5.56 22.52 -6.77
N ARG A 148 4.47 23.18 -7.19
CA ARG A 148 3.83 22.96 -8.50
C ARG A 148 4.77 23.18 -9.70
N SER A 149 5.90 23.84 -9.51
CA SER A 149 6.93 24.02 -10.52
C SER A 149 7.98 22.90 -10.60
N HIS A 150 7.98 21.95 -9.66
CA HIS A 150 8.90 20.81 -9.59
C HIS A 150 8.15 19.53 -9.22
N GLY A 151 8.15 18.50 -10.08
CA GLY A 151 7.53 17.21 -9.72
C GLY A 151 8.16 16.58 -8.47
N GLY A 152 7.37 15.90 -7.65
CA GLY A 152 7.88 15.13 -6.51
C GLY A 152 8.38 13.78 -6.97
N PHE A 153 9.34 13.24 -6.22
CA PHE A 153 9.91 11.93 -6.51
C PHE A 153 10.09 11.08 -5.26
N ALA A 154 10.11 9.77 -5.44
CA ALA A 154 10.52 8.80 -4.46
C ALA A 154 11.52 7.83 -5.07
N ILE A 155 12.50 7.39 -4.27
CA ILE A 155 13.41 6.30 -4.65
C ILE A 155 13.06 5.08 -3.81
N ILE A 156 12.91 3.93 -4.46
CA ILE A 156 12.66 2.65 -3.78
C ILE A 156 13.64 1.62 -4.31
N LEU A 157 14.29 0.89 -3.41
CA LEU A 157 15.19 -0.20 -3.80
C LEU A 157 14.36 -1.42 -4.23
N LEU A 158 14.72 -2.04 -5.36
CA LEU A 158 14.04 -3.23 -5.86
C LEU A 158 14.11 -4.44 -4.91
N PRO A 159 15.19 -4.66 -4.12
CA PRO A 159 15.20 -5.66 -3.06
C PRO A 159 14.06 -5.45 -2.04
N ASP A 160 13.75 -4.20 -1.69
CA ASP A 160 12.64 -3.89 -0.78
C ASP A 160 11.30 -4.20 -1.44
N VAL A 161 11.14 -3.91 -2.74
CA VAL A 161 9.92 -4.29 -3.49
C VAL A 161 9.72 -5.81 -3.49
N ARG A 162 10.79 -6.59 -3.72
CA ARG A 162 10.73 -8.07 -3.63
C ARG A 162 10.30 -8.51 -2.24
N GLY A 163 10.84 -7.89 -1.19
CA GLY A 163 10.44 -8.12 0.20
C GLY A 163 8.97 -7.81 0.43
N LEU A 164 8.49 -6.66 -0.06
CA LEU A 164 7.10 -6.21 0.06
C LEU A 164 6.13 -7.16 -0.64
N VAL A 165 6.43 -7.63 -1.85
CA VAL A 165 5.61 -8.61 -2.58
C VAL A 165 5.49 -9.90 -1.78
N LYS A 166 6.61 -10.43 -1.27
CA LYS A 166 6.60 -11.66 -0.46
C LYS A 166 5.81 -11.47 0.85
N HIS A 167 5.97 -10.32 1.49
CA HIS A 167 5.29 -9.98 2.73
C HIS A 167 3.78 -9.88 2.52
N ILE A 168 3.33 -9.06 1.55
CA ILE A 168 1.91 -8.78 1.34
C ILE A 168 1.12 -10.02 0.91
N ALA A 169 1.74 -10.96 0.17
CA ALA A 169 1.11 -12.21 -0.24
C ALA A 169 0.59 -13.07 0.93
N GLN A 170 1.27 -13.00 2.09
CA GLN A 170 0.84 -13.69 3.30
C GLN A 170 -0.44 -13.09 3.87
N TYR A 171 -0.56 -11.76 3.82
CA TYR A 171 -1.74 -11.02 4.29
C TYR A 171 -2.90 -11.17 3.32
N GLU A 172 -2.62 -11.19 2.02
CA GLU A 172 -3.59 -11.50 0.98
C GLU A 172 -4.27 -12.85 1.23
N SER A 173 -3.46 -13.90 1.37
CA SER A 173 -3.94 -15.27 1.62
C SER A 173 -4.70 -15.37 2.94
N TRP A 174 -4.16 -14.76 3.99
CA TRP A 174 -4.80 -14.72 5.31
C TRP A 174 -6.16 -14.02 5.27
N LEU A 175 -6.26 -12.85 4.64
CA LEU A 175 -7.49 -12.08 4.60
C LEU A 175 -8.56 -12.79 3.76
N ALA A 176 -8.17 -13.45 2.67
CA ALA A 176 -9.11 -14.27 1.89
C ALA A 176 -9.74 -15.37 2.74
N GLN A 177 -8.94 -16.09 3.53
CA GLN A 177 -9.44 -17.10 4.47
C GLN A 177 -10.33 -16.48 5.55
N LYS A 178 -9.88 -15.39 6.19
CA LYS A 178 -10.68 -14.68 7.21
C LYS A 178 -12.00 -14.17 6.68
N THR A 179 -12.03 -13.68 5.44
CA THR A 179 -13.25 -13.23 4.77
C THR A 179 -14.24 -14.39 4.61
N ALA A 180 -13.78 -15.59 4.26
CA ALA A 180 -14.61 -16.78 4.20
C ALA A 180 -15.14 -17.18 5.59
N ASP A 181 -14.30 -17.15 6.63
CA ASP A 181 -14.69 -17.47 8.00
C ASP A 181 -15.72 -16.48 8.56
N TRP A 182 -15.55 -15.18 8.27
CA TRP A 182 -16.53 -14.15 8.63
C TRP A 182 -17.84 -14.31 7.88
N TYR A 183 -17.79 -14.70 6.60
CA TYR A 183 -19.00 -14.97 5.83
C TYR A 183 -19.84 -16.06 6.50
N VAL A 184 -19.25 -17.19 6.87
CA VAL A 184 -19.98 -18.28 7.56
C VAL A 184 -20.66 -17.81 8.85
N ARG A 185 -20.00 -16.93 9.61
CA ARG A 185 -20.50 -16.44 10.91
C ARG A 185 -21.56 -15.34 10.78
N TYR A 186 -21.44 -14.47 9.79
CA TYR A 186 -22.15 -13.18 9.75
C TYR A 186 -23.00 -12.95 8.49
N SER A 187 -23.11 -13.92 7.58
CA SER A 187 -23.96 -13.79 6.37
C SER A 187 -25.42 -14.17 6.57
N ARG A 188 -25.85 -14.46 7.81
CA ARG A 188 -27.21 -14.93 8.13
C ARG A 188 -27.99 -13.86 8.88
#